data_AF-A0A6P0R9T6-F1
#
_entry.id   AF-A0A6P0R9T6-F1
#
_cell.length_a   1.000
_cell.length_b   1.000
_cell.length_c   1.000
_cell.angle_alpha   90.00
_cell.angle_beta   90.00
_cell.angle_gamma   90.00
#
_symmetry.space_group_name_H-M   'P 1'
#
loop_
_entity.id
_entity.type
_entity.pdbx_description
1 polymer ?
#
loop_
_entity_poly.entity_id
_entity_poly.type
_entity_poly.pdbx_seq_one_letter_code
_entity_poly.pdbx_strand_id
1 'polypeptide(L)'
;MRTNLQQEKFPVIGRKTIIKEVPSGEIRMEDGADGAWILFDCDCLDALFYCRAQCCALRGTLVMPEEEAHVNYDAYFDQNLGLKVLRRDADGFCYALNRQTKTCSIYDIRSQTCRDFHCTRGVNMRGFKLSNKVHRQSNY
;
A
#
# COMPACT_ATOMS: atom_id res chain seq x y z
N MET A 1 -47.00 -23.34 -18.52
CA MET A 1 -46.33 -22.20 -19.20
C MET A 1 -45.11 -21.83 -18.38
N ARG A 2 -43.90 -22.17 -18.84
CA ARG A 2 -42.64 -21.77 -18.19
C ARG A 2 -42.28 -20.40 -18.73
N THR A 3 -42.39 -19.38 -17.90
CA THR A 3 -42.01 -18.00 -18.24
C THR A 3 -40.49 -17.94 -18.42
N ASN A 4 -40.06 -17.58 -19.64
CA ASN A 4 -38.69 -17.23 -19.97
C ASN A 4 -38.29 -16.00 -19.13
N LEU A 5 -37.47 -16.21 -18.11
CA LEU A 5 -36.74 -15.13 -17.46
C LEU A 5 -35.69 -14.65 -18.47
N GLN A 6 -35.99 -13.55 -19.15
CA GLN A 6 -35.01 -12.83 -19.97
C GLN A 6 -33.81 -12.52 -19.08
N GLN A 7 -32.63 -12.99 -19.50
CA GLN A 7 -31.36 -12.58 -18.91
C GLN A 7 -31.24 -11.06 -19.09
N GLU A 8 -31.60 -10.30 -18.06
CA GLU A 8 -31.32 -8.88 -18.01
C GLU A 8 -29.80 -8.71 -18.15
N LYS A 9 -29.38 -8.03 -19.22
CA LYS A 9 -27.98 -7.66 -19.43
C LYS A 9 -27.59 -6.70 -18.32
N PHE A 10 -27.01 -7.24 -17.25
CA PHE A 10 -26.33 -6.42 -16.25
C PHE A 10 -25.26 -5.57 -16.96
N PRO A 11 -25.20 -4.26 -16.70
CA PRO A 11 -24.17 -3.41 -17.27
C PRO A 11 -22.81 -3.93 -16.83
N VAL A 12 -21.93 -4.19 -17.81
CA VAL A 12 -20.52 -4.49 -17.54
C VAL A 12 -19.87 -3.17 -17.10
N ILE A 13 -19.89 -2.91 -15.80
CA ILE A 13 -19.18 -1.77 -15.22
C ILE A 13 -17.69 -2.06 -15.39
N GLY A 14 -16.98 -1.22 -16.14
CA GLY A 14 -15.52 -1.31 -16.29
C GLY A 14 -14.87 -1.16 -14.93
N ARG A 15 -14.50 -2.28 -14.30
CA ARG A 15 -14.02 -2.32 -12.92
C ARG A 15 -12.61 -1.75 -12.73
N LYS A 16 -11.89 -1.44 -13.81
CA LYS A 16 -10.48 -1.07 -13.79
C LYS A 16 -10.22 0.12 -14.71
N THR A 17 -9.61 1.16 -14.17
CA THR A 17 -9.15 2.34 -14.91
C THR A 17 -7.68 2.59 -14.61
N ILE A 18 -6.82 2.62 -15.62
CA ILE A 18 -5.40 2.98 -15.43
C ILE A 18 -5.34 4.49 -15.21
N ILE A 19 -4.85 4.91 -14.03
CA ILE A 19 -4.64 6.31 -13.69
C ILE A 19 -3.32 6.79 -14.30
N LYS A 20 -2.28 5.95 -14.23
CA LYS A 20 -0.94 6.28 -14.67
C LYS A 20 -0.15 5.04 -15.05
N GLU A 21 0.48 5.07 -16.21
CA GLU A 21 1.55 4.13 -16.56
C GLU A 21 2.90 4.65 -16.03
N VAL A 22 3.70 3.73 -15.50
CA VAL A 22 5.05 3.98 -14.99
C VAL A 22 6.01 2.93 -15.58
N PRO A 23 7.33 3.17 -15.59
CA PRO A 23 8.27 2.25 -16.24
C PRO A 23 8.13 0.78 -15.83
N SER A 24 7.88 0.50 -14.55
CA SER A 24 7.75 -0.85 -14.02
C SER A 24 6.31 -1.41 -14.02
N GLY A 25 5.31 -0.68 -14.54
CA GLY A 25 3.91 -1.13 -14.49
C GLY A 25 2.87 0.00 -14.49
N GLU A 26 1.87 -0.09 -13.63
CA GLU A 26 0.74 0.83 -13.64
C GLU A 26 0.19 1.15 -12.24
N ILE A 27 -0.39 2.34 -12.13
CA ILE A 27 -1.23 2.75 -11.01
C ILE A 27 -2.65 2.81 -11.55
N ARG A 28 -3.57 2.07 -10.94
CA ARG A 28 -4.95 1.92 -11.40
C ARG A 28 -5.96 2.17 -10.30
N MET A 29 -7.13 2.63 -10.69
CA MET A 29 -8.33 2.62 -9.88
C MET A 29 -9.12 1.34 -10.15
N GLU A 30 -9.61 0.70 -9.10
CA GLU A 30 -10.58 -0.39 -9.21
C GLU A 30 -11.85 -0.09 -8.42
N ASP A 31 -12.99 -0.24 -9.09
CA ASP A 31 -14.32 -0.07 -8.49
C ASP A 31 -14.94 -1.44 -8.19
N GLY A 32 -15.34 -1.62 -6.93
CA GLY A 32 -15.97 -2.82 -6.42
C GLY A 32 -17.25 -2.54 -5.65
N ALA A 33 -17.97 -3.61 -5.29
CA ALA A 33 -19.22 -3.51 -4.51
C ALA A 33 -19.04 -2.82 -3.14
N ASP A 34 -17.82 -2.68 -2.64
CA ASP A 34 -17.47 -2.07 -1.36
C ASP A 34 -16.74 -0.72 -1.49
N GLY A 35 -16.63 -0.16 -2.70
CA GLY A 35 -16.07 1.16 -2.97
C GLY A 35 -15.01 1.19 -4.08
N ALA A 36 -14.36 2.34 -4.20
CA ALA A 36 -13.28 2.60 -5.15
C ALA A 36 -11.91 2.49 -4.46
N TRP A 37 -10.91 1.93 -5.16
CA TRP A 37 -9.59 1.60 -4.62
C TRP A 37 -8.49 2.08 -5.57
N ILE A 38 -7.38 2.62 -5.05
CA ILE A 38 -6.13 2.82 -5.83
C ILE A 38 -5.19 1.66 -5.59
N LEU A 39 -4.72 1.04 -6.68
CA LEU A 39 -3.71 0.01 -6.69
C LEU A 39 -2.45 0.52 -7.39
N PHE A 40 -1.32 0.32 -6.74
CA PHE A 40 0.04 0.49 -7.23
C PHE A 40 0.60 -0.87 -7.69
N ASP A 41 0.40 -1.22 -8.96
CA ASP A 41 0.92 -2.45 -9.57
C ASP A 41 2.23 -2.13 -10.32
N CYS A 42 3.21 -1.69 -9.54
CA CYS A 42 4.51 -1.21 -9.97
C CYS A 42 5.49 -1.23 -8.80
N ASP A 43 6.77 -1.06 -9.09
CA ASP A 43 7.84 -0.95 -8.12
C ASP A 43 7.69 0.31 -7.26
N CYS A 44 8.18 0.22 -6.02
CA CYS A 44 8.03 1.29 -5.04
C CYS A 44 8.67 2.62 -5.47
N LEU A 45 9.79 2.60 -6.21
CA LEU A 45 10.45 3.83 -6.66
C LEU A 45 9.61 4.57 -7.70
N ASP A 46 8.96 3.85 -8.59
CA ASP A 46 8.06 4.41 -9.61
C ASP A 46 6.75 4.93 -8.99
N ALA A 47 6.28 4.29 -7.91
CA ALA A 47 5.10 4.71 -7.15
C ALA A 47 5.35 5.91 -6.23
N LEU A 48 6.61 6.25 -5.93
CA LEU A 48 6.98 7.11 -4.79
C LEU A 48 6.34 8.51 -4.82
N PHE A 49 6.28 9.11 -6.00
CA PHE A 49 5.66 10.41 -6.22
C PHE A 49 4.19 10.44 -5.78
N TYR A 50 3.49 9.32 -5.99
CA TYR A 50 2.06 9.18 -5.71
C TYR A 50 1.80 8.64 -4.30
N CYS A 51 2.58 7.66 -3.83
CA CYS A 51 2.40 7.08 -2.50
C CYS A 51 2.94 7.98 -1.38
N ARG A 52 3.77 8.98 -1.71
CA ARG A 52 4.34 9.99 -0.80
C ARG A 52 5.03 9.40 0.44
N ALA A 53 5.78 8.33 0.24
CA ALA A 53 6.52 7.62 1.30
C ALA A 53 5.66 7.11 2.46
N GLN A 54 4.45 6.62 2.18
CA GLN A 54 3.52 6.12 3.19
C GLN A 54 4.12 5.04 4.10
N CYS A 55 5.05 4.22 3.59
CA CYS A 55 5.78 3.23 4.39
C CYS A 55 6.56 3.86 5.55
N CYS A 56 7.13 5.05 5.36
CA CYS A 56 7.91 5.75 6.38
C CYS A 56 7.03 6.42 7.44
N ALA A 57 5.73 6.60 7.17
CA ALA A 57 4.78 7.14 8.15
C ALA A 57 4.31 6.07 9.16
N LEU A 58 4.54 4.79 8.89
CA LEU A 58 4.11 3.69 9.75
C LEU A 58 4.76 3.77 11.13
N ARG A 59 4.07 3.20 12.12
CA ARG A 59 4.56 3.03 13.49
C ARG A 59 4.95 1.57 13.68
N GLY A 60 5.97 1.34 14.51
CA GLY A 60 6.33 -0.02 14.92
C GLY A 60 6.99 -0.85 13.82
N THR A 61 7.80 -0.22 12.95
CA THR A 61 8.60 -0.98 11.99
C THR A 61 9.68 -1.77 12.73
N LEU A 62 9.49 -3.09 12.78
CA LEU A 62 10.37 -4.00 13.49
C LEU A 62 11.66 -4.26 12.70
N VAL A 63 12.74 -4.45 13.45
CA VAL A 63 14.01 -5.00 12.98
C VAL A 63 14.13 -6.40 13.58
N MET A 64 14.23 -7.41 12.73
CA MET A 64 14.40 -8.79 13.20
C MET A 64 15.85 -9.01 13.69
N PRO A 65 16.08 -9.90 14.67
CA PRO A 65 17.42 -10.15 15.22
C PRO A 65 18.46 -10.57 14.16
N GLU A 66 18.04 -11.35 13.16
CA GLU A 66 18.84 -11.72 11.97
C GLU A 66 19.36 -10.49 11.21
N GLU A 67 18.53 -9.44 11.09
CA GLU A 67 18.87 -8.25 10.32
C GLU A 67 19.81 -7.33 11.10
N GLU A 68 19.64 -7.27 12.42
CA GLU A 68 20.49 -6.49 13.31
C GLU A 68 21.95 -6.95 13.28
N ALA A 69 22.18 -8.25 13.08
CA ALA A 69 23.53 -8.80 12.99
C ALA A 69 24.32 -8.27 11.78
N HIS A 70 23.63 -7.79 10.75
CA HIS A 70 24.22 -7.45 9.45
C HIS A 70 24.10 -5.96 9.11
N VAL A 71 23.13 -5.26 9.70
CA VAL A 71 22.84 -3.85 9.38
C VAL A 71 22.64 -3.05 10.67
N ASN A 72 23.42 -1.98 10.80
CA ASN A 72 23.29 -1.06 11.93
C ASN A 72 22.22 0.02 11.65
N TYR A 73 20.96 -0.32 11.85
CA TYR A 73 19.86 0.63 11.77
C TYR A 73 19.82 1.58 12.98
N ASP A 74 19.35 2.82 12.78
CA ASP A 74 18.94 3.65 13.92
C ASP A 74 17.60 3.14 14.46
N ALA A 75 17.69 2.38 15.54
CA ALA A 75 16.57 1.70 16.17
C ALA A 75 16.71 1.74 17.69
N TYR A 76 15.59 1.55 18.39
CA TYR A 76 15.55 1.40 19.84
C TYR A 76 14.88 0.06 20.21
N PHE A 77 15.26 -0.51 21.35
CA PHE A 77 14.63 -1.72 21.86
C PHE A 77 13.30 -1.36 22.54
N ASP A 78 12.20 -1.92 22.04
CA ASP A 78 10.88 -1.77 22.65
C ASP A 78 10.64 -2.93 23.63
N GLN A 79 10.56 -2.61 24.93
CA GLN A 79 10.44 -3.61 25.99
C GLN A 79 9.11 -4.38 25.93
N ASN A 80 8.04 -3.78 25.41
CA ASN A 80 6.74 -4.45 25.32
C ASN A 80 6.72 -5.44 24.17
N LEU A 81 7.43 -5.13 23.08
CA LEU A 81 7.52 -5.99 21.90
C LEU A 81 8.67 -7.00 22.01
N GLY A 82 9.66 -6.75 22.87
CA GLY A 82 10.87 -7.58 22.98
C GLY A 82 11.75 -7.52 21.74
N LEU A 83 11.60 -6.47 20.91
CA LEU A 83 12.24 -6.33 19.60
C LEU A 83 12.73 -4.90 19.37
N LYS A 84 13.66 -4.73 18.43
CA LYS A 84 14.07 -3.39 17.97
C LYS A 84 13.06 -2.80 17.01
N VAL A 85 12.83 -1.50 17.14
CA VAL A 85 11.94 -0.70 16.30
C VAL A 85 12.74 0.45 15.69
N LEU A 86 12.59 0.68 14.38
CA LEU A 86 13.24 1.81 13.71
C LEU A 86 12.83 3.14 14.36
N ARG A 87 13.81 4.03 14.56
CA ARG A 87 13.57 5.35 15.12
C ARG A 87 12.73 6.20 14.18
N ARG A 88 11.89 7.04 14.78
CA ARG A 88 11.10 8.06 14.09
C ARG A 88 11.52 9.43 14.58
N ASP A 89 11.56 10.39 13.67
CA ASP A 89 11.84 11.78 14.00
C ASP A 89 10.58 12.49 14.51
N ALA A 90 10.74 13.73 14.96
CA ALA A 90 9.66 14.53 15.54
C ALA A 90 8.48 14.79 14.58
N ASP A 91 8.72 14.71 13.27
CA ASP A 91 7.69 14.79 12.22
C ASP A 91 6.83 13.53 12.12
N GLY A 92 7.18 12.48 12.88
CA GLY A 92 6.49 11.21 12.86
C GLY A 92 6.83 10.34 11.66
N PHE A 93 7.90 10.60 10.92
CA PHE A 93 8.40 9.70 9.89
C PHE A 93 9.63 8.91 10.38
N CYS A 94 9.89 7.76 9.75
CA CYS A 94 11.11 7.00 9.95
C CYS A 94 12.35 7.88 9.69
N TYR A 95 13.40 7.69 10.51
CA TYR A 95 14.67 8.43 10.40
C TYR A 95 15.26 8.40 8.98
N ALA A 96 15.06 7.29 8.26
CA ALA A 96 15.63 7.07 6.95
C ALA A 96 14.92 7.82 5.80
N LEU A 97 13.86 8.57 6.06
CA LEU A 97 13.17 9.33 5.02
C LEU A 97 14.00 10.54 4.58
N ASN A 98 14.28 10.68 3.28
CA ASN A 98 14.67 11.97 2.73
C ASN A 98 13.43 12.84 2.54
N ARG A 99 13.35 13.97 3.26
CA ARG A 99 12.14 14.81 3.31
C ARG A 99 11.88 15.56 2.01
N GLN A 100 12.93 15.82 1.23
CA GLN A 100 12.86 16.57 -0.02
C GLN A 100 12.41 15.66 -1.16
N THR A 101 13.09 14.53 -1.33
CA THR A 101 12.84 13.59 -2.44
C THR A 101 11.79 12.53 -2.12
N LYS A 102 11.43 12.38 -0.84
CA LYS A 102 10.59 11.29 -0.30
C LYS A 102 11.19 9.89 -0.48
N THR A 103 12.47 9.77 -0.84
CA THR A 103 13.15 8.47 -0.97
C THR A 103 13.62 7.94 0.39
N CYS A 104 13.75 6.62 0.52
CA CYS A 104 14.33 5.99 1.70
C CYS A 104 15.84 5.89 1.55
N SER A 105 16.62 6.39 2.50
CA SER A 105 18.09 6.34 2.45
C SER A 105 18.66 4.92 2.64
N ILE A 106 17.87 4.01 3.19
CA ILE A 106 18.23 2.60 3.39
C ILE A 106 17.50 1.67 2.41
N TYR A 107 17.05 2.17 1.25
CA TYR A 107 16.12 1.45 0.36
C TYR A 107 16.56 0.01 0.01
N ASP A 108 17.83 -0.19 -0.33
CA ASP A 108 18.35 -1.51 -0.75
C ASP A 108 18.55 -2.48 0.42
N ILE A 109 18.77 -1.94 1.61
CA ILE A 109 18.99 -2.67 2.86
C ILE A 109 17.81 -2.50 3.81
N ARG A 110 16.61 -2.22 3.32
CA ARG A 110 15.41 -2.07 4.16
C ARG A 110 15.20 -3.30 5.02
N SER A 111 14.70 -3.11 6.23
CA SER A 111 14.26 -4.25 7.04
C SER A 111 13.12 -5.02 6.36
N GLN A 112 12.94 -6.29 6.71
CA GLN A 112 11.93 -7.16 6.14
C GLN A 112 10.54 -6.56 6.33
N THR A 113 10.25 -6.01 7.51
CA THR A 113 9.01 -5.27 7.78
C THR A 113 8.77 -4.13 6.78
N CYS A 114 9.81 -3.41 6.38
CA CYS A 114 9.73 -2.37 5.36
C CYS A 114 9.56 -2.92 3.93
N ARG A 115 10.12 -4.09 3.63
CA ARG A 115 9.99 -4.77 2.32
C ARG A 115 8.59 -5.36 2.14
N ASP A 116 8.06 -5.96 3.21
CA ASP A 116 6.72 -6.53 3.25
C ASP A 116 5.62 -5.47 3.15
N PHE A 117 5.95 -4.24 3.54
CA PHE A 117 5.08 -3.12 3.22
C PHE A 117 5.14 -2.82 1.72
N HIS A 118 4.12 -3.29 1.02
CA HIS A 118 3.85 -2.86 -0.33
C HIS A 118 2.55 -2.04 -0.37
N CYS A 119 2.55 -0.98 -1.20
CA CYS A 119 1.39 -0.11 -1.39
C CYS A 119 0.19 -0.87 -2.01
N THR A 120 0.46 -2.01 -2.64
CA THR A 120 -0.53 -3.05 -2.98
C THR A 120 -0.16 -4.31 -2.25
N ARG A 121 -1.07 -4.83 -1.45
CA ARG A 121 -0.80 -5.97 -0.57
C ARG A 121 -1.10 -7.31 -1.26
N GLY A 122 -0.98 -7.37 -2.60
CA GLY A 122 -1.30 -8.53 -3.44
C GLY A 122 -2.76 -8.60 -3.90
N VAL A 123 -3.07 -9.53 -4.81
CA VAL A 123 -4.41 -9.70 -5.44
C VAL A 123 -5.57 -9.90 -4.43
N ASN A 124 -5.25 -10.34 -3.21
CA ASN A 124 -6.21 -10.56 -2.12
C ASN A 124 -6.25 -9.42 -1.10
N MET A 125 -5.34 -8.45 -1.17
CA MET A 125 -5.38 -7.28 -0.31
C MET A 125 -5.53 -6.02 -1.16
N ARG A 126 -6.74 -5.49 -1.14
CA ARG A 126 -7.15 -4.29 -1.85
C ARG A 126 -6.21 -3.13 -1.48
N GLY A 127 -5.90 -2.28 -2.46
CA GLY A 127 -5.00 -1.13 -2.29
C GLY A 127 -5.58 -0.04 -1.36
N PHE A 128 -5.29 1.23 -1.63
CA PHE A 128 -5.79 2.31 -0.78
C PHE A 128 -7.25 2.63 -1.11
N LYS A 129 -8.14 2.45 -0.13
CA LYS A 129 -9.56 2.77 -0.30
C LYS A 129 -9.75 4.27 -0.47
N LEU A 130 -10.37 4.67 -1.57
CA LEU A 130 -10.65 6.07 -1.87
C LEU A 130 -11.98 6.56 -1.30
N SER A 131 -12.98 5.68 -1.26
CA SER A 131 -14.28 6.05 -0.70
C SER A 131 -15.00 4.85 -0.09
N ASN A 132 -15.72 5.11 0.99
CA ASN A 132 -16.71 4.20 1.56
C ASN A 132 -18.09 4.36 0.91
N LYS A 133 -18.22 5.22 -0.13
CA LYS A 133 -19.48 5.38 -0.83
C LYS A 133 -19.74 4.11 -1.64
N VAL A 134 -20.47 3.19 -1.03
CA VAL A 134 -21.08 2.07 -1.73
C VAL A 134 -22.12 2.67 -2.66
N HIS A 135 -21.91 2.61 -3.98
CA HIS A 135 -22.99 2.80 -4.93
C HIS A 135 -23.94 1.60 -4.79
N ARG A 136 -24.79 1.63 -3.76
CA ARG A 136 -25.94 0.72 -3.67
C ARG A 136 -26.91 1.15 -4.77
N GLN A 137 -26.75 0.60 -5.97
CA GLN A 137 -27.90 0.45 -6.87
C GLN A 137 -28.76 -0.68 -6.32
N SER A 138 -29.40 -0.44 -5.17
CA SER A 138 -30.48 -1.27 -4.67
C SER A 138 -31.77 -0.64 -5.18
N ASN A 139 -32.10 -0.92 -6.43
CA ASN A 139 -33.47 -0.71 -6.90
C ASN A 139 -34.31 -1.84 -6.32
N TYR A 140 -34.93 -1.57 -5.17
CA TYR A 140 -36.19 -2.20 -4.79
C TYR A 140 -37.31 -1.27 -5.22
#